data_AF-A0A9W6WWX7-F1
#
_entry.id   AF-A0A9W6WWX7-F1
#
_cell.length_a   1.000
_cell.length_b   1.000
_cell.length_c   1.000
_cell.angle_alpha   90.00
_cell.angle_beta   90.00
_cell.angle_gamma   90.00
#
_symmetry.space_group_name_H-M   'P 1'
#
loop_
_entity.id
_entity.type
_entity.pdbx_description
1 polymer ?
#
loop_
_entity_poly.entity_id
_entity_poly.type
_entity_poly.pdbx_seq_one_letter_code
_entity_poly.pdbx_strand_id
1 'polypeptide(L)'
;MPLVVVCGIPAAGKSTAATALIDHLQRQSLAQEVVCISTASVNVDKLQGYTGTLEMGGAQRSSLVLRGTSADVLCGYLAMDLCRLQILLEELAARFEVPVEKNRWDSPLFRLTPEDFTADGTGVPLDAITDAIRFGKTVKAGLATKAAPAAETSFLQALDEVTSAVVEALLAHQRDAGVADGLRVPPYTINNEVKLTRPFTTAEARRHRRQYIKITRLHPCAVAAIGDLFVEYLNQQA
;
A
#
# COMPACT_ATOMS: atom_id res chain seq x y z
N MET A 1 1.30 15.13 -6.76
CA MET A 1 0.89 15.09 -8.19
C MET A 1 0.28 13.72 -8.46
N PRO A 2 -0.98 13.65 -8.89
CA PRO A 2 -1.63 12.38 -9.22
C PRO A 2 -1.06 11.79 -10.51
N LEU A 3 -0.77 10.49 -10.52
CA LEU A 3 -0.36 9.74 -11.70
C LEU A 3 -1.59 9.02 -12.27
N VAL A 4 -1.97 9.34 -13.49
CA VAL A 4 -3.05 8.66 -14.21
C VAL A 4 -2.45 7.58 -15.10
N VAL A 5 -2.90 6.34 -14.95
CA VAL A 5 -2.46 5.21 -15.79
C VAL A 5 -3.62 4.80 -16.67
N VAL A 6 -3.44 4.80 -17.99
CA VAL A 6 -4.43 4.31 -18.95
C VAL A 6 -3.96 2.98 -19.51
N CYS A 7 -4.71 1.89 -19.27
CA CYS A 7 -4.37 0.57 -19.79
C CYS A 7 -5.56 -0.07 -20.52
N GLY A 8 -5.25 -1.00 -21.44
CA GLY A 8 -6.25 -1.62 -22.30
C GLY A 8 -5.62 -2.30 -23.51
N ILE A 9 -6.39 -3.17 -24.17
CA ILE A 9 -5.95 -3.90 -25.37
C ILE A 9 -5.56 -2.94 -26.51
N PRO A 10 -4.69 -3.36 -27.45
CA PRO A 10 -4.37 -2.56 -28.63
C PRO A 10 -5.64 -2.08 -29.36
N ALA A 11 -5.59 -0.88 -29.93
CA ALA A 11 -6.72 -0.23 -30.61
C ALA A 11 -7.98 0.08 -29.77
N ALA A 12 -7.99 -0.17 -28.46
CA ALA A 12 -9.14 0.17 -27.58
C ALA A 12 -9.38 1.68 -27.32
N GLY A 13 -8.80 2.59 -28.11
CA GLY A 13 -9.00 4.03 -27.93
C GLY A 13 -8.21 4.68 -26.78
N LYS A 14 -7.15 4.04 -26.25
CA LYS A 14 -6.28 4.60 -25.18
C LYS A 14 -5.78 6.01 -25.46
N SER A 15 -5.24 6.23 -26.66
CA SER A 15 -4.74 7.53 -27.05
C SER A 15 -5.86 8.56 -27.13
N THR A 16 -7.01 8.19 -27.70
CA THR A 16 -8.19 9.07 -27.80
C THR A 16 -8.70 9.49 -26.41
N ALA A 17 -8.85 8.53 -25.48
CA ALA A 17 -9.28 8.80 -24.12
C ALA A 17 -8.27 9.65 -23.34
N ALA A 18 -6.96 9.40 -23.51
CA ALA A 18 -5.92 10.19 -22.89
C ALA A 18 -5.91 11.64 -23.41
N THR A 19 -5.99 11.84 -24.72
CA THR A 19 -6.05 13.18 -25.33
C THR A 19 -7.29 13.94 -24.87
N ALA A 20 -8.47 13.31 -24.90
CA ALA A 20 -9.71 13.94 -24.43
C ALA A 20 -9.63 14.36 -22.94
N LEU A 21 -8.98 13.55 -22.10
CA LEU A 21 -8.75 13.87 -20.70
C LEU A 21 -7.78 15.05 -20.52
N ILE A 22 -6.68 15.08 -21.28
CA ILE A 22 -5.71 16.18 -21.25
C ILE A 22 -6.38 17.50 -21.65
N ASP A 23 -7.10 17.49 -22.78
CA ASP A 23 -7.80 18.67 -23.29
C ASP A 23 -8.85 19.18 -22.29
N HIS A 24 -9.51 18.26 -21.58
CA HIS A 24 -10.50 18.60 -20.57
C HIS A 24 -9.86 19.20 -19.31
N LEU A 25 -8.76 18.61 -18.82
CA LEU A 25 -8.01 19.13 -17.66
C LEU A 25 -7.41 20.52 -17.92
N GLN A 26 -6.84 20.72 -19.10
CA GLN A 26 -6.28 22.01 -19.51
C GLN A 26 -7.35 23.10 -19.61
N ARG A 27 -8.54 22.76 -20.14
CA ARG A 27 -9.68 23.69 -20.20
C ARG A 27 -10.21 24.10 -18.83
N GLN A 28 -10.25 23.18 -17.88
CA GLN A 28 -10.80 23.44 -16.54
C GLN A 28 -9.80 24.12 -15.59
N SER A 29 -8.48 24.07 -15.86
CA SER A 29 -7.49 24.61 -14.94
C SER A 29 -6.16 24.97 -15.63
N LEU A 30 -5.98 26.25 -15.97
CA LEU A 30 -4.78 26.81 -16.60
C LEU A 30 -3.50 26.73 -15.74
N ALA A 31 -3.62 26.47 -14.44
CA ALA A 31 -2.50 26.43 -13.50
C ALA A 31 -1.87 25.04 -13.30
N GLN A 32 -2.44 23.98 -13.89
CA GLN A 32 -1.93 22.62 -13.72
C GLN A 32 -1.18 22.17 -14.97
N GLU A 33 0.11 21.85 -14.79
CA GLU A 33 0.93 21.25 -15.84
C GLU A 33 0.50 19.78 -16.04
N VAL A 34 -0.05 19.48 -17.21
CA VAL A 34 -0.43 18.12 -17.61
C VAL A 34 0.60 17.60 -18.60
N VAL A 35 1.34 16.57 -18.23
CA VAL A 35 2.35 15.94 -19.08
C VAL A 35 1.85 14.56 -19.53
N CYS A 36 1.71 14.38 -20.84
CA CYS A 36 1.41 13.08 -21.42
C CYS A 36 2.69 12.30 -21.68
N ILE A 37 2.85 11.16 -21.02
CA ILE A 37 3.99 10.26 -21.21
C ILE A 37 3.51 9.05 -22.01
N SER A 38 3.86 9.02 -23.30
CA SER A 38 3.64 7.89 -24.19
C SER A 38 4.99 7.28 -24.60
N THR A 39 4.96 6.03 -25.08
CA THR A 39 6.14 5.40 -25.70
C THR A 39 6.60 6.09 -26.99
N ALA A 40 5.78 6.95 -27.59
CA ALA A 40 6.18 7.80 -28.72
C ALA A 40 6.91 9.08 -28.26
N SER A 41 6.65 9.56 -27.05
CA SER A 41 7.28 10.75 -26.48
C SER A 41 8.53 10.45 -25.66
N VAL A 42 8.68 9.22 -25.15
CA VAL A 42 9.90 8.74 -24.49
C VAL A 42 10.53 7.73 -25.43
N ASN A 43 11.70 8.06 -26.00
CA ASN A 43 12.43 7.25 -26.97
C ASN A 43 12.99 5.95 -26.36
N VAL A 44 12.11 5.07 -25.88
CA VAL A 44 12.43 3.81 -25.21
C VAL A 44 12.08 2.66 -26.14
N ASP A 45 13.06 1.80 -26.37
CA ASP A 45 12.93 0.61 -27.19
C ASP A 45 11.78 -0.29 -26.69
N LYS A 46 10.80 -0.59 -27.57
CA LYS A 46 9.54 -1.28 -27.23
C LYS A 46 9.71 -2.62 -26.53
N LEU A 47 10.86 -3.27 -26.73
CA LEU A 47 11.20 -4.58 -26.16
C LEU A 47 11.63 -4.52 -24.68
N GLN A 48 12.10 -3.36 -24.18
CA GLN A 48 12.55 -3.22 -22.79
C GLN A 48 11.45 -2.72 -21.84
N GLY A 49 10.41 -2.06 -22.36
CA GLY A 49 9.39 -1.40 -21.55
C GLY A 49 8.44 -2.34 -20.79
N TYR A 50 8.27 -3.57 -21.24
CA TYR A 50 7.38 -4.55 -20.58
C TYR A 50 8.03 -5.27 -19.39
N THR A 51 9.34 -5.16 -19.23
CA THR A 51 10.09 -5.91 -18.22
C THR A 51 10.13 -5.20 -16.85
N GLY A 52 9.63 -3.96 -16.74
CA GLY A 52 9.89 -3.08 -15.59
C GLY A 52 8.69 -2.38 -14.93
N THR A 53 7.45 -2.62 -15.34
CA THR A 53 6.32 -1.77 -14.88
C THR A 53 5.84 -2.03 -13.44
N LEU A 54 6.54 -2.86 -12.66
CA LEU A 54 6.13 -3.23 -11.30
C LEU A 54 6.75 -2.36 -10.18
N GLU A 55 7.73 -1.50 -10.46
CA GLU A 55 8.50 -0.83 -9.40
C GLU A 55 8.47 0.71 -9.43
N MET A 56 7.28 1.31 -9.41
CA MET A 56 7.15 2.78 -9.24
C MET A 56 6.23 3.12 -8.06
N GLY A 57 6.54 2.59 -6.87
CA GLY A 57 5.77 2.82 -5.65
C GLY A 57 5.99 4.23 -5.08
N GLY A 58 4.95 5.08 -5.09
CA GLY A 58 5.01 6.34 -4.34
C GLY A 58 3.98 7.42 -4.70
N ALA A 59 3.42 7.41 -5.92
CA ALA A 59 2.45 8.42 -6.34
C ALA A 59 1.00 7.98 -6.12
N GLN A 60 0.10 8.94 -5.86
CA GLN A 60 -1.35 8.74 -5.86
C GLN A 60 -1.76 8.29 -7.27
N ARG A 61 -2.11 7.02 -7.43
CA ARG A 61 -2.41 6.39 -8.73
C ARG A 61 -3.91 6.38 -8.98
N SER A 62 -4.33 6.95 -10.10
CA SER A 62 -5.67 6.80 -10.63
C SER A 62 -5.59 5.96 -11.91
N SER A 63 -5.98 4.69 -11.85
CA SER A 63 -5.92 3.79 -13.01
C SER A 63 -7.27 3.80 -13.76
N LEU A 64 -7.22 4.10 -15.06
CA LEU A 64 -8.31 4.05 -16.03
C LEU A 64 -8.11 2.84 -16.94
N VAL A 65 -9.08 1.92 -16.94
CA VAL A 65 -9.03 0.71 -17.77
C VAL A 65 -10.00 0.85 -18.92
N LEU A 66 -9.48 0.76 -20.15
CA LEU A 66 -10.27 0.68 -21.37
C LEU A 66 -10.37 -0.78 -21.80
N ARG A 67 -11.59 -1.31 -21.86
CA ARG A 67 -11.85 -2.56 -22.57
C ARG A 67 -12.24 -2.23 -24.00
N GLY A 68 -11.52 -2.78 -24.96
CA GLY A 68 -11.94 -2.80 -26.36
C GLY A 68 -12.77 -4.05 -26.65
N THR A 69 -13.66 -3.97 -27.64
CA THR A 69 -14.30 -5.14 -28.25
C THR A 69 -13.30 -5.86 -29.16
N SER A 70 -13.53 -7.17 -29.36
CA SER A 70 -12.82 -7.97 -30.36
C SER A 70 -12.96 -7.33 -31.74
N ALA A 71 -11.84 -7.25 -32.46
CA ALA A 71 -11.60 -7.56 -33.87
C ALA A 71 -12.66 -7.29 -34.99
N ASP A 72 -13.95 -7.21 -34.71
CA ASP A 72 -15.02 -7.46 -35.70
C ASP A 72 -15.44 -6.22 -36.51
N VAL A 73 -14.98 -5.01 -36.18
CA VAL A 73 -15.46 -3.76 -36.83
C VAL A 73 -14.51 -3.21 -37.92
N LEU A 74 -13.31 -3.77 -38.09
CA LEU A 74 -12.30 -3.23 -39.02
C LEU A 74 -12.30 -3.84 -40.43
N CYS A 75 -13.19 -4.79 -40.72
CA CYS A 75 -13.20 -5.49 -42.02
C CYS A 75 -14.03 -4.75 -43.08
N GLY A 76 -13.50 -3.64 -43.57
CA GLY A 76 -14.01 -2.95 -44.75
C GLY A 76 -12.87 -2.24 -45.48
N TYR A 77 -12.41 -2.84 -46.58
CA TYR A 77 -11.45 -2.33 -47.58
C TYR A 77 -9.93 -2.49 -47.30
N LEU A 78 -9.35 -3.53 -47.94
CA LEU A 78 -7.95 -3.78 -48.36
C LEU A 78 -7.35 -5.12 -47.86
N ALA A 79 -7.64 -6.19 -48.61
CA ALA A 79 -7.67 -7.58 -48.17
C ALA A 79 -6.34 -8.39 -48.16
N MET A 80 -5.18 -7.79 -47.88
CA MET A 80 -3.94 -8.60 -47.70
C MET A 80 -3.04 -8.15 -46.53
N ASP A 81 -2.82 -6.84 -46.34
CA ASP A 81 -2.00 -6.34 -45.21
C ASP A 81 -2.77 -6.31 -43.87
N LEU A 82 -4.11 -6.23 -43.93
CA LEU A 82 -4.97 -6.19 -42.74
C LEU A 82 -5.01 -7.54 -42.00
N CYS A 83 -4.93 -8.69 -42.68
CA CYS A 83 -4.96 -10.00 -42.01
C CYS A 83 -3.77 -10.19 -41.06
N ARG A 84 -2.57 -9.74 -41.46
CA ARG A 84 -1.37 -9.87 -40.63
C ARG A 84 -1.40 -8.92 -39.44
N LEU A 85 -1.95 -7.71 -39.62
CA LEU A 85 -2.18 -6.76 -38.54
C LEU A 85 -3.25 -7.30 -37.57
N GLN A 86 -4.30 -7.92 -38.09
CA GLN A 86 -5.40 -8.51 -37.32
C GLN A 86 -4.91 -9.64 -36.40
N ILE A 87 -4.17 -10.62 -36.94
CA ILE A 87 -3.60 -11.73 -36.16
C ILE A 87 -2.69 -11.19 -35.05
N LEU A 88 -1.86 -10.19 -35.36
CA LEU A 88 -0.98 -9.57 -34.38
C LEU A 88 -1.77 -8.83 -33.28
N LEU A 89 -2.86 -8.16 -33.64
CA LEU A 89 -3.74 -7.49 -32.68
C LEU A 89 -4.44 -8.50 -31.76
N GLU A 90 -4.91 -9.61 -32.31
CA GLU A 90 -5.54 -10.71 -31.57
C GLU A 90 -4.55 -11.41 -30.64
N GLU A 91 -3.33 -11.70 -31.10
CA GLU A 91 -2.28 -12.28 -30.24
C GLU A 91 -1.91 -11.37 -29.07
N LEU A 92 -1.80 -10.06 -29.31
CA LEU A 92 -1.52 -9.08 -28.26
C LEU A 92 -2.70 -8.92 -27.30
N ALA A 93 -3.94 -8.95 -27.81
CA ALA A 93 -5.14 -8.90 -26.99
C ALA A 93 -5.28 -10.17 -26.12
N ALA A 94 -4.91 -11.34 -26.64
CA ALA A 94 -4.94 -12.60 -25.90
C ALA A 94 -3.96 -12.63 -24.72
N ARG A 95 -2.84 -11.89 -24.81
CA ARG A 95 -1.84 -11.76 -23.73
C ARG A 95 -2.16 -10.65 -22.73
N PHE A 96 -3.24 -9.89 -22.94
CA PHE A 96 -3.59 -8.79 -22.06
C PHE A 96 -4.19 -9.31 -20.75
N GLU A 97 -3.50 -9.08 -19.64
CA GLU A 97 -4.03 -9.34 -18.30
C GLU A 97 -4.86 -8.14 -17.82
N VAL A 98 -6.14 -8.36 -17.54
CA VAL A 98 -7.05 -7.32 -17.06
C VAL A 98 -6.74 -7.00 -15.58
N PRO A 99 -6.68 -5.72 -15.19
CA PRO A 99 -6.44 -5.32 -13.80
C PRO A 99 -7.37 -5.99 -12.79
N VAL A 100 -6.79 -6.53 -11.74
CA VAL A 100 -7.47 -7.34 -10.72
C VAL A 100 -7.92 -6.46 -9.55
N GLU A 101 -9.24 -6.25 -9.41
CA GLU A 101 -9.82 -5.42 -8.33
C GLU A 101 -9.40 -5.79 -6.92
N LYS A 102 -9.15 -7.09 -6.68
CA LYS A 102 -8.75 -7.62 -5.37
C LYS A 102 -7.37 -7.13 -4.94
N ASN A 103 -6.52 -6.76 -5.90
CA ASN A 103 -5.17 -6.29 -5.63
C ASN A 103 -5.21 -4.79 -5.34
N ARG A 104 -4.73 -4.40 -4.16
CA ARG A 104 -4.69 -2.98 -3.73
C ARG A 104 -4.04 -2.05 -4.76
N TRP A 105 -3.02 -2.53 -5.46
CA TRP A 105 -2.20 -1.74 -6.39
C TRP A 105 -2.62 -1.88 -7.86
N ASP A 106 -3.60 -2.76 -8.14
CA ASP A 106 -4.09 -3.09 -9.48
C ASP A 106 -5.63 -2.98 -9.55
N SER A 107 -6.24 -2.27 -8.59
CA SER A 107 -7.68 -2.01 -8.54
C SER A 107 -8.02 -0.76 -9.38
N PRO A 108 -8.74 -0.91 -10.50
CA PRO A 108 -9.03 0.21 -11.38
C PRO A 108 -10.13 1.12 -10.82
N LEU A 109 -9.98 2.45 -10.98
CA LEU A 109 -10.98 3.42 -10.53
C LEU A 109 -12.14 3.55 -11.53
N PHE A 110 -11.83 3.43 -12.82
CA PHE A 110 -12.79 3.55 -13.89
C PHE A 110 -12.58 2.44 -14.91
N ARG A 111 -13.69 1.88 -15.40
CA ARG A 111 -13.74 0.98 -16.54
C ARG A 111 -14.56 1.65 -17.62
N LEU A 112 -13.98 1.80 -18.81
CA LEU A 112 -14.72 2.26 -19.98
C LEU A 112 -14.76 1.11 -20.99
N THR A 113 -15.94 0.86 -21.52
CA THR A 113 -16.19 0.01 -22.67
C THR A 113 -16.32 0.87 -23.92
N PRO A 114 -16.22 0.30 -25.14
CA PRO A 114 -16.32 1.09 -26.38
C PRO A 114 -17.72 1.69 -26.58
N GLU A 115 -18.73 1.18 -25.87
CA GLU A 115 -20.08 1.74 -25.85
C GLU A 115 -20.13 3.04 -25.04
N ASP A 116 -19.20 3.20 -24.09
CA ASP A 116 -19.11 4.37 -23.21
C ASP A 116 -18.37 5.55 -23.87
N PHE A 117 -17.79 5.39 -25.06
CA PHE A 117 -17.13 6.49 -25.76
C PHE A 117 -17.19 6.38 -27.28
N THR A 118 -17.57 7.46 -27.95
CA THR A 118 -17.54 7.54 -29.41
C THR A 118 -16.13 7.79 -29.93
N ALA A 119 -15.91 7.58 -31.24
CA ALA A 119 -14.63 7.85 -31.90
C ALA A 119 -14.13 9.29 -31.71
N ASP A 120 -15.05 10.24 -31.47
CA ASP A 120 -14.77 11.65 -31.22
C ASP A 120 -14.38 11.95 -29.76
N GLY A 121 -14.29 10.92 -28.91
CA GLY A 121 -13.99 11.06 -27.48
C GLY A 121 -15.16 11.60 -26.66
N THR A 122 -16.35 11.74 -27.24
CA THR A 122 -17.57 12.14 -26.53
C THR A 122 -18.24 10.91 -25.91
N GLY A 123 -18.64 11.00 -24.63
CA GLY A 123 -19.23 9.89 -23.85
C GLY A 123 -18.38 9.46 -22.65
N VAL A 124 -17.06 9.70 -22.70
CA VAL A 124 -16.19 9.46 -21.54
C VAL A 124 -16.67 10.31 -20.36
N PRO A 125 -16.82 9.76 -19.14
CA PRO A 125 -17.20 10.51 -17.95
C PRO A 125 -16.02 11.38 -17.46
N LEU A 126 -15.62 12.36 -18.27
CA LEU A 126 -14.44 13.21 -18.07
C LEU A 126 -14.54 14.03 -16.79
N ASP A 127 -15.73 14.54 -16.47
CA ASP A 127 -15.96 15.29 -15.21
C ASP A 127 -15.74 14.38 -14.00
N ALA A 128 -16.30 13.17 -14.00
CA ALA A 128 -16.13 12.22 -12.90
C ALA A 128 -14.67 11.75 -12.74
N ILE A 129 -13.97 11.52 -13.86
CA ILE A 129 -12.54 11.19 -13.85
C ILE A 129 -11.73 12.36 -13.27
N THR A 130 -12.05 13.59 -13.67
CA THR A 130 -11.37 14.81 -13.21
C THR A 130 -11.62 15.05 -11.72
N ASP A 131 -12.85 14.86 -11.26
CA ASP A 131 -13.19 14.95 -9.83
C ASP A 131 -12.46 13.86 -9.02
N ALA A 132 -12.35 12.65 -9.54
CA ALA A 132 -11.57 11.60 -8.90
C ALA A 132 -10.05 11.90 -8.88
N ILE A 133 -9.52 12.59 -9.90
CA ILE A 133 -8.12 13.04 -9.90
C ILE A 133 -7.90 14.16 -8.87
N ARG A 134 -8.85 15.09 -8.75
CA ARG A 134 -8.76 16.26 -7.85
C ARG A 134 -9.04 15.93 -6.39
N PHE A 135 -10.08 15.13 -6.14
CA PHE A 135 -10.65 14.87 -4.82
C PHE A 135 -10.60 13.40 -4.41
N GLY A 136 -10.01 12.52 -5.24
CA GLY A 136 -9.94 11.09 -4.99
C GLY A 136 -9.29 10.74 -3.65
N LYS A 137 -9.80 9.66 -3.02
CA LYS A 137 -9.34 9.17 -1.71
C LYS A 137 -7.83 8.95 -1.73
N THR A 138 -7.10 9.76 -0.97
CA THR A 138 -5.67 9.55 -0.75
C THR A 138 -5.46 8.18 -0.10
N VAL A 139 -4.82 7.26 -0.80
CA VAL A 139 -4.41 5.98 -0.20
C VAL A 139 -3.43 6.31 0.92
N LYS A 140 -3.82 6.06 2.18
CA LYS A 140 -2.95 6.25 3.35
C LYS A 140 -1.63 5.53 3.07
N ALA A 141 -0.52 6.28 3.07
CA ALA A 141 0.80 5.77 2.74
C ALA A 141 1.06 4.47 3.49
N GLY A 142 1.50 3.44 2.76
CA GLY A 142 1.80 2.14 3.34
C GLY A 142 2.84 2.29 4.45
N LEU A 143 2.72 1.48 5.50
CA LEU A 143 3.72 1.42 6.58
C LEU A 143 5.14 1.17 6.04
N ALA A 144 5.28 0.57 4.85
CA ALA A 144 6.55 0.30 4.17
C ALA A 144 7.30 1.55 3.66
N THR A 145 6.64 2.70 3.49
CA THR A 145 7.30 3.97 3.09
C THR A 145 7.41 4.98 4.22
N LYS A 146 6.92 4.65 5.43
CA LYS A 146 7.29 5.42 6.61
C LYS A 146 8.71 5.04 6.96
N ALA A 147 9.63 6.00 6.87
CA ALA A 147 10.97 5.83 7.43
C ALA A 147 10.80 5.27 8.85
N ALA A 148 11.49 4.17 9.15
CA ALA A 148 11.44 3.59 10.48
C ALA A 148 11.75 4.72 11.47
N PRO A 149 10.90 4.95 12.50
CA PRO A 149 11.23 5.93 13.52
C PRO A 149 12.64 5.58 14.00
N ALA A 150 13.54 6.56 14.01
CA ALA A 150 14.91 6.37 14.43
C ALA A 150 14.87 5.75 15.83
N ALA A 151 15.07 4.44 15.90
CA ALA A 151 15.16 3.75 17.16
C ALA A 151 16.38 4.36 17.83
N GLU A 152 16.16 5.03 18.97
CA GLU A 152 17.24 5.51 19.82
C GLU A 152 18.23 4.36 19.96
N THR A 153 19.52 4.61 19.70
CA THR A 153 20.57 3.57 19.67
C THR A 153 20.63 2.74 20.95
N SER A 154 20.03 3.23 22.04
CA SER A 154 19.93 2.59 23.35
C SER A 154 18.62 1.81 23.60
N PHE A 155 17.60 1.91 22.74
CA PHE A 155 16.27 1.34 23.02
C PHE A 155 16.29 -0.18 23.26
N LEU A 156 16.97 -0.95 22.41
CA LEU A 156 17.02 -2.40 22.54
C LEU A 156 17.74 -2.85 23.82
N GLN A 157 18.81 -2.13 24.19
CA GLN A 157 19.54 -2.38 25.43
C GLN A 157 18.65 -2.08 26.64
N ALA A 158 18.02 -0.91 26.66
CA ALA A 158 17.12 -0.52 27.74
C ALA A 158 15.91 -1.45 27.84
N LEU A 159 15.35 -1.93 26.72
CA LEU A 159 14.26 -2.90 26.69
C LEU A 159 14.64 -4.22 27.39
N ASP A 160 15.80 -4.77 27.06
CA ASP A 160 16.28 -6.02 27.67
C ASP A 160 16.63 -5.82 29.16
N GLU A 161 17.25 -4.69 29.53
CA GLU A 161 17.59 -4.37 30.92
C GLU A 161 16.33 -4.20 31.79
N VAL A 162 15.39 -3.34 31.36
CA VAL A 162 14.15 -3.05 32.09
C VAL A 162 13.29 -4.29 32.24
N THR A 163 13.06 -5.04 31.16
CA THR A 163 12.21 -6.24 31.24
C THR A 163 12.85 -7.37 32.05
N SER A 164 14.19 -7.45 32.08
CA SER A 164 14.89 -8.39 32.96
C SER A 164 14.73 -8.02 34.44
N ALA A 165 14.92 -6.74 34.78
CA ALA A 165 14.76 -6.25 36.14
C ALA A 165 13.35 -6.48 36.70
N VAL A 166 12.31 -6.24 35.89
CA VAL A 166 10.92 -6.48 36.30
C VAL A 166 10.64 -7.97 36.53
N VAL A 167 11.13 -8.86 35.67
CA VAL A 167 10.96 -10.32 35.86
C VAL A 167 11.69 -10.82 37.09
N GLU A 168 12.90 -10.32 37.36
CA GLU A 168 13.67 -10.69 38.54
C GLU A 168 12.98 -10.24 39.83
N ALA A 169 12.52 -8.99 39.89
CA ALA A 169 11.76 -8.47 41.02
C ALA A 169 10.45 -9.22 41.25
N LEU A 170 9.73 -9.57 40.17
CA LEU A 170 8.51 -10.38 40.22
C LEU A 170 8.76 -11.76 40.83
N LEU A 171 9.79 -12.45 40.36
CA LEU A 171 10.13 -13.79 40.86
C LEU A 171 10.67 -13.76 42.28
N ALA A 172 11.40 -12.71 42.68
CA ALA A 172 11.85 -12.52 44.05
C ALA A 172 10.66 -12.32 44.99
N HIS A 173 9.74 -11.41 44.64
CA HIS A 173 8.55 -11.14 45.45
C HIS A 173 7.62 -12.36 45.57
N GLN A 174 7.51 -13.18 44.52
CA GLN A 174 6.75 -14.44 44.56
C GLN A 174 7.37 -15.48 45.51
N ARG A 175 8.69 -15.43 45.77
CA ARG A 175 9.31 -16.31 46.77
C ARG A 175 8.95 -15.88 48.20
N ASP A 176 8.85 -14.57 48.44
CA ASP A 176 8.66 -14.02 49.78
C ASP A 176 7.17 -13.94 50.19
N ALA A 177 6.30 -13.51 49.26
CA ALA A 177 4.89 -13.22 49.51
C ALA A 177 3.91 -14.18 48.78
N GLY A 178 4.43 -15.13 48.00
CA GLY A 178 3.65 -16.09 47.23
C GLY A 178 3.09 -15.53 45.92
N VAL A 179 2.19 -14.54 46.00
CA VAL A 179 1.58 -13.89 44.81
C VAL A 179 2.07 -12.45 44.71
N ALA A 180 2.56 -12.06 43.53
CA ALA A 180 3.01 -10.70 43.26
C ALA A 180 1.85 -9.79 42.86
N ASP A 181 1.01 -9.46 43.84
CA ASP A 181 -0.03 -8.44 43.71
C ASP A 181 0.44 -7.10 44.32
N GLY A 182 0.25 -6.00 43.60
CA GLY A 182 0.69 -4.66 44.00
C GLY A 182 2.21 -4.41 43.87
N LEU A 183 2.96 -5.26 43.17
CA LEU A 183 4.41 -5.08 43.04
C LEU A 183 4.73 -3.89 42.11
N ARG A 184 5.53 -2.96 42.63
CA ARG A 184 6.16 -1.88 41.86
C ARG A 184 7.67 -2.08 41.84
N VAL A 185 8.31 -1.81 40.71
CA VAL A 185 9.76 -1.94 40.54
C VAL A 185 10.36 -0.57 40.18
N PRO A 186 10.59 0.33 41.17
CA PRO A 186 11.33 1.57 40.94
C PRO A 186 12.78 1.26 40.54
N PRO A 187 13.40 2.01 39.60
CA PRO A 187 12.91 3.24 38.95
C PRO A 187 12.08 3.01 37.67
N TYR A 188 11.78 1.77 37.29
CA TYR A 188 11.25 1.42 35.97
C TYR A 188 9.72 1.46 35.88
N THR A 189 9.02 1.24 36.99
CA THR A 189 7.55 1.34 37.07
C THR A 189 7.18 2.55 37.90
N ILE A 190 6.55 3.54 37.27
CA ILE A 190 6.18 4.81 37.90
C ILE A 190 4.67 4.86 38.09
N ASN A 191 3.91 4.43 37.08
CA ASN A 191 2.46 4.58 37.05
C ASN A 191 1.72 3.25 37.28
N ASN A 192 2.32 2.14 36.87
CA ASN A 192 1.67 0.83 36.89
C ASN A 192 2.24 -0.09 37.98
N GLU A 193 1.41 -0.99 38.48
CA GLU A 193 1.77 -2.04 39.43
C GLU A 193 1.35 -3.40 38.88
N VAL A 194 2.12 -4.43 39.19
CA VAL A 194 1.85 -5.80 38.77
C VAL A 194 0.71 -6.34 39.62
N LYS A 195 -0.36 -6.80 38.96
CA LYS A 195 -1.58 -7.34 39.57
C LYS A 195 -1.78 -8.75 39.05
N LEU A 196 -1.26 -9.74 39.77
CA LEU A 196 -1.40 -11.14 39.42
C LEU A 196 -2.40 -11.82 40.37
N THR A 197 -3.38 -12.53 39.81
CA THR A 197 -4.30 -13.40 40.55
C THR A 197 -3.69 -14.75 40.90
N ARG A 198 -2.65 -15.18 40.14
CA ARG A 198 -1.90 -16.42 40.36
C ARG A 198 -0.39 -16.17 40.23
N PRO A 199 0.48 -16.94 40.92
CA PRO A 199 1.92 -16.84 40.71
C PRO A 199 2.29 -17.35 39.31
N PHE A 200 3.26 -16.69 38.69
CA PHE A 200 3.87 -17.15 37.45
C PHE A 200 5.04 -18.06 37.73
N THR A 201 5.11 -19.16 36.98
CA THR A 201 6.32 -19.98 36.98
C THR A 201 7.47 -19.21 36.31
N THR A 202 8.71 -19.58 36.65
CA THR A 202 9.91 -19.03 36.01
C THR A 202 9.89 -19.18 34.49
N ALA A 203 9.31 -20.27 33.99
CA ALA A 203 9.15 -20.55 32.58
C ALA A 203 8.12 -19.61 31.91
N GLU A 204 6.97 -19.38 32.56
CA GLU A 204 5.93 -18.44 32.09
C GLU A 204 6.47 -17.01 32.03
N ALA A 205 7.11 -16.52 33.10
CA ALA A 205 7.67 -15.16 33.13
C ALA A 205 8.70 -14.94 32.00
N ARG A 206 9.59 -15.92 31.77
CA ARG A 206 10.56 -15.89 30.66
C ARG A 206 9.89 -15.98 29.28
N ARG A 207 8.76 -16.68 29.15
CA ARG A 207 7.98 -16.76 27.90
C ARG A 207 7.33 -15.41 27.60
N HIS A 208 6.65 -14.81 28.57
CA HIS A 208 6.02 -13.50 28.44
C HIS A 208 7.04 -12.41 28.11
N ARG A 209 8.23 -12.42 28.72
CA ARG A 209 9.33 -11.52 28.36
C ARG A 209 9.71 -11.62 26.88
N ARG A 210 9.96 -12.85 26.39
CA ARG A 210 10.32 -13.09 24.98
C ARG A 210 9.23 -12.64 24.01
N GLN A 211 7.97 -12.90 24.36
CA GLN A 211 6.82 -12.49 23.55
C GLN A 211 6.70 -10.96 23.48
N TYR A 212 6.83 -10.28 24.62
CA TYR A 212 6.80 -8.84 24.70
C TYR A 212 7.92 -8.20 23.87
N ILE A 213 9.18 -8.64 24.04
CA ILE A 213 10.32 -8.13 23.26
C ILE A 213 10.05 -8.27 21.74
N LYS A 214 9.48 -9.39 21.30
CA LYS A 214 9.13 -9.61 19.89
C LYS A 214 8.09 -8.61 19.39
N ILE A 215 7.07 -8.31 20.19
CA ILE A 215 5.98 -7.38 19.84
C ILE A 215 6.49 -5.93 19.84
N THR A 216 7.24 -5.54 20.86
CA THR A 216 7.74 -4.15 21.02
C THR A 216 8.82 -3.81 20.00
N ARG A 217 9.58 -4.79 19.49
CA ARG A 217 10.48 -4.59 18.34
C ARG A 217 9.77 -4.12 17.07
N LEU A 218 8.50 -4.47 16.89
CA LEU A 218 7.69 -4.03 15.74
C LEU A 218 7.07 -2.64 15.96
N HIS A 219 6.96 -2.21 17.22
CA HIS A 219 6.36 -0.94 17.61
C HIS A 219 7.20 -0.29 18.72
N PRO A 220 8.32 0.38 18.38
CA PRO A 220 9.17 1.03 19.36
C PRO A 220 8.41 2.07 20.19
N CYS A 221 8.75 2.16 21.47
CA CYS A 221 8.20 3.13 22.42
C CYS A 221 9.33 3.93 23.08
N ALA A 222 8.99 5.01 23.79
CA ALA A 222 9.96 5.79 24.55
C ALA A 222 10.57 4.94 25.68
N VAL A 223 11.88 5.07 25.93
CA VAL A 223 12.61 4.28 26.93
C VAL A 223 12.00 4.37 28.33
N ALA A 224 11.51 5.55 28.72
CA ALA A 224 10.86 5.78 30.01
C ALA A 224 9.53 5.00 30.17
N ALA A 225 8.85 4.67 29.07
CA ALA A 225 7.55 4.00 29.11
C ALA A 225 7.63 2.46 29.08
N ILE A 226 8.83 1.89 28.85
CA ILE A 226 9.02 0.44 28.67
C ILE A 226 8.51 -0.34 29.89
N GLY A 227 8.86 0.11 31.11
CA GLY A 227 8.50 -0.61 32.33
C GLY A 227 6.99 -0.60 32.59
N ASP A 228 6.35 0.56 32.49
CA ASP A 228 4.90 0.71 32.68
C ASP A 228 4.11 -0.14 31.66
N LEU A 229 4.52 -0.14 30.39
CA LEU A 229 3.88 -0.91 29.32
C LEU A 229 4.11 -2.42 29.46
N PHE A 230 5.29 -2.83 29.96
CA PHE A 230 5.56 -4.24 30.20
C PHE A 230 4.72 -4.78 31.37
N VAL A 231 4.55 -4.00 32.44
CA VAL A 231 3.67 -4.35 33.56
C VAL A 231 2.21 -4.41 33.12
N GLU A 232 1.76 -3.48 32.29
CA GLU A 232 0.42 -3.55 31.69
C GLU A 232 0.24 -4.84 30.87
N TYR A 233 1.24 -5.21 30.06
CA TYR A 233 1.22 -6.46 29.33
C TYR A 233 1.15 -7.67 30.26
N LEU A 234 1.94 -7.73 31.35
CA LEU A 234 1.88 -8.83 32.31
C LEU A 234 0.50 -8.94 32.97
N ASN A 235 -0.12 -7.81 33.31
CA ASN A 235 -1.47 -7.77 33.89
C ASN A 235 -2.54 -8.31 32.92
N GLN A 236 -2.35 -8.17 31.61
CA GLN A 236 -3.24 -8.76 30.60
C GLN A 236 -3.04 -10.28 30.43
N GLN A 237 -1.91 -10.82 30.89
CA GLN A 237 -1.60 -12.26 30.82
C GLN A 237 -1.88 -13.00 32.15
N ALA A 238 -2.29 -12.27 33.18
CA ALA A 238 -2.53 -12.74 34.54
C ALA A 238 -3.78 -13.62 34.65
#